data_AF-A0A493U1E7-F1
#
_entry.id   AF-A0A493U1E7-F1
#
_cell.length_a   1.000
_cell.length_b   1.000
_cell.length_c   1.000
_cell.angle_alpha   90.00
_cell.angle_beta   90.00
_cell.angle_gamma   90.00
#
_symmetry.space_group_name_H-M   'P 1'
#
loop_
_entity.id
_entity.type
_entity.pdbx_description
1 polymer ?
#
loop_
_entity_poly.entity_id
_entity_poly.type
_entity_poly.pdbx_seq_one_letter_code
_entity_poly.pdbx_strand_id
1 'polypeptide(L)'
;GCHPLCPQPRDGCTRGNRAPPAGGDLRGALSDTVLSLERLDTDLFRGRHHWVPATRRLFGGQIVGQALVAAAHAVSRDEQVHSLHCYFVRA
;
A
#
# COMPACT_ATOMS: atom_id res chain seq x y z
N GLY A 1 -16.92 2.20 -52.55
CA GLY A 1 -17.47 2.28 -51.18
C GLY A 1 -17.17 0.98 -50.50
N CYS A 2 -16.16 0.94 -49.64
CA CYS A 2 -15.69 -0.28 -48.97
C CYS A 2 -16.28 -0.34 -47.56
N HIS A 3 -17.08 -1.37 -47.33
CA HIS A 3 -17.23 -2.05 -46.05
C HIS A 3 -16.69 -3.47 -46.31
N PRO A 4 -16.03 -4.20 -45.37
CA PRO A 4 -16.57 -4.46 -44.03
C PRO A 4 -15.53 -4.76 -42.90
N LEU A 5 -16.01 -4.89 -41.65
CA LEU A 5 -15.42 -5.66 -40.53
C LEU A 5 -14.13 -5.17 -39.85
N CYS A 6 -14.27 -4.36 -38.79
CA CYS A 6 -13.32 -4.38 -37.66
C CYS A 6 -13.73 -5.50 -36.69
N PRO A 7 -12.83 -6.44 -36.32
CA PRO A 7 -13.12 -7.38 -35.24
C PRO A 7 -12.91 -6.65 -33.91
N GLN A 8 -13.97 -6.62 -33.10
CA GLN A 8 -13.92 -6.24 -31.68
C GLN A 8 -12.84 -7.06 -30.96
N PRO A 9 -11.92 -6.46 -30.17
CA PRO A 9 -11.12 -7.22 -29.24
C PRO A 9 -12.03 -7.73 -28.13
N ARG A 10 -12.05 -9.05 -28.00
CA ARG A 10 -12.95 -9.80 -27.14
C ARG A 10 -12.56 -9.57 -25.68
N ASP A 11 -13.48 -9.03 -24.91
CA ASP A 11 -13.41 -8.94 -23.46
C ASP A 11 -13.21 -10.35 -22.88
N GLY A 12 -12.03 -10.61 -22.31
CA GLY A 12 -11.74 -11.95 -21.82
C GLY A 12 -10.29 -12.18 -21.37
N CYS A 13 -9.78 -11.36 -20.45
CA CYS A 13 -8.73 -11.80 -19.53
C CYS A 13 -8.63 -10.89 -18.30
N THR A 14 -9.55 -11.05 -17.34
CA THR A 14 -9.30 -10.63 -15.96
C THR A 14 -8.24 -11.53 -15.34
N ARG A 15 -6.97 -11.29 -15.66
CA ARG A 15 -5.85 -11.82 -14.89
C ARG A 15 -5.18 -10.62 -14.22
N GLY A 16 -5.64 -10.35 -13.01
CA GLY A 16 -5.06 -9.36 -12.12
C GLY A 16 -3.58 -9.67 -11.90
N ASN A 17 -2.73 -9.04 -12.68
CA ASN A 17 -1.34 -8.80 -12.34
C ASN A 17 -0.96 -7.52 -13.06
N ARG A 18 -1.20 -6.38 -12.40
CA ARG A 18 -0.72 -5.08 -12.86
C ARG A 18 0.81 -5.18 -12.81
N ALA A 19 1.45 -5.28 -13.98
CA ALA A 19 2.91 -5.25 -14.08
C ALA A 19 3.44 -3.98 -13.39
N PRO A 20 4.54 -4.06 -12.62
CA PRO A 20 5.11 -2.86 -12.01
C PRO A 20 5.55 -1.90 -13.12
N PRO A 21 5.22 -0.60 -13.03
CA PRO A 21 5.67 0.36 -14.03
C PRO A 21 7.20 0.39 -14.06
N ALA A 22 7.76 0.11 -15.24
CA ALA A 22 9.19 0.20 -15.51
C ALA A 22 9.61 1.68 -15.44
N GLY A 23 10.54 1.99 -14.54
CA GLY A 23 10.91 3.37 -14.16
C GLY A 23 10.16 3.84 -12.91
N GLY A 24 10.24 3.03 -11.84
CA GLY A 24 9.25 3.05 -10.76
C GLY A 24 9.36 4.23 -9.82
N ASP A 25 8.26 4.96 -9.66
CA ASP A 25 7.99 5.77 -8.49
C ASP A 25 7.97 4.85 -7.25
N LEU A 26 9.16 4.67 -6.66
CA LEU A 26 9.35 3.87 -5.44
C LEU A 26 8.44 4.36 -4.31
N ARG A 27 8.15 5.67 -4.28
CA ARG A 27 7.32 6.30 -3.28
C ARG A 27 5.86 5.87 -3.45
N GLY A 28 5.37 5.89 -4.70
CA GLY A 28 4.05 5.35 -5.06
C GLY A 28 3.95 3.86 -4.76
N ALA A 29 4.96 3.07 -5.15
CA ALA A 29 4.99 1.64 -4.90
C ALA A 29 4.95 1.29 -3.39
N LEU A 30 5.70 2.02 -2.56
CA LEU A 30 5.69 1.84 -1.10
C LEU A 30 4.34 2.22 -0.48
N SER A 31 3.73 3.30 -0.97
CA SER A 31 2.42 3.77 -0.50
C SER A 31 1.30 2.78 -0.82
N ASP A 32 1.33 2.19 -2.02
CA ASP A 32 0.31 1.23 -2.47
C ASP A 32 0.46 -0.18 -1.89
N THR A 33 1.63 -0.52 -1.33
CA THR A 33 1.93 -1.88 -0.88
C THR A 33 2.21 -1.98 0.61
N VAL A 34 3.37 -1.49 1.07
CA VAL A 34 3.88 -1.75 2.43
C VAL A 34 3.26 -0.82 3.46
N LEU A 35 2.99 0.44 3.07
CA LEU A 35 2.48 1.48 3.96
C LEU A 35 0.95 1.67 3.86
N SER A 36 0.27 0.83 3.07
CA SER A 36 -1.18 0.90 2.89
C SER A 36 -1.91 0.54 4.19
N LEU A 37 -2.81 1.44 4.62
CA LEU A 37 -3.68 1.28 5.77
C LEU A 37 -5.15 1.34 5.36
N GLU A 38 -5.96 0.47 5.95
CA GLU A 38 -7.41 0.57 5.93
C GLU A 38 -7.86 1.36 7.16
N ARG A 39 -8.58 2.48 6.97
CA ARG A 39 -9.18 3.21 8.10
C ARG A 39 -10.48 2.51 8.50
N LEU A 40 -10.58 2.14 9.78
CA LEU A 40 -11.77 1.51 10.34
C LEU A 40 -12.64 2.52 11.10
N ASP A 41 -12.02 3.45 11.82
CA ASP A 41 -12.70 4.50 12.59
C ASP A 41 -11.78 5.73 12.80
N THR A 42 -12.18 6.66 13.68
CA THR A 42 -11.37 7.74 14.23
C THR A 42 -10.20 7.15 15.00
N ASP A 43 -9.00 7.50 14.57
CA ASP A 43 -7.72 7.01 15.10
C ASP A 43 -7.53 5.48 15.10
N LEU A 44 -8.39 4.75 14.38
CA LEU A 44 -8.32 3.29 14.25
C LEU A 44 -8.02 2.88 12.81
N PHE A 45 -6.84 2.27 12.63
CA PHE A 45 -6.33 1.85 11.34
C PHE A 45 -5.90 0.38 11.38
N ARG A 46 -6.14 -0.34 10.28
CA ARG A 46 -5.69 -1.72 10.07
C ARG A 46 -4.59 -1.75 9.03
N GLY A 47 -3.41 -2.21 9.43
CA GLY A 47 -2.31 -2.48 8.53
C GLY A 47 -2.60 -3.68 7.63
N ARG A 48 -2.31 -3.55 6.34
CA ARG A 48 -2.36 -4.69 5.40
C ARG A 48 -0.99 -5.33 5.32
N HIS A 49 -0.94 -6.65 5.49
CA HIS A 49 0.26 -7.45 5.21
C HIS A 49 -0.01 -8.32 3.98
N HIS A 50 0.58 -7.94 2.85
CA HIS A 50 0.45 -8.68 1.60
C HIS A 50 1.23 -10.01 1.60
N TRP A 51 2.16 -10.18 2.55
CA TRP A 51 2.97 -11.38 2.68
C TRP A 51 3.14 -11.75 4.15
N VAL A 52 2.71 -12.95 4.52
CA VAL A 52 2.97 -13.53 5.85
C VAL A 52 4.21 -14.40 5.73
N PRO A 53 5.36 -13.99 6.32
CA PRO A 53 6.56 -14.80 6.31
C PRO A 53 6.33 -16.19 6.91
N ALA A 54 6.99 -17.21 6.36
CA ALA A 54 7.03 -18.54 6.96
C ALA A 54 7.57 -18.52 8.41
N THR A 55 8.41 -17.54 8.72
CA THR A 55 8.96 -17.29 10.07
C THR A 55 7.97 -16.63 11.03
N ARG A 56 6.78 -16.22 10.55
CA ARG A 56 5.76 -15.43 11.27
C ARG A 56 6.28 -14.12 11.89
N ARG A 57 7.48 -13.69 11.54
CA ARG A 57 8.10 -12.46 12.05
C ARG A 57 7.87 -11.31 11.08
N LEU A 58 7.22 -10.26 11.57
CA LEU A 58 7.03 -9.04 10.82
C LEU A 58 8.30 -8.19 10.86
N PHE A 59 8.60 -7.52 9.75
CA PHE A 59 9.70 -6.56 9.71
C PHE A 59 9.32 -5.31 10.50
N GLY A 60 10.11 -4.96 11.52
CA GLY A 60 9.80 -3.84 12.41
C GLY A 60 9.65 -2.50 11.69
N GLY A 61 10.41 -2.27 10.60
CA GLY A 61 10.28 -1.05 9.80
C GLY A 61 8.92 -0.91 9.11
N GLN A 62 8.28 -2.02 8.72
CA GLN A 62 6.92 -1.98 8.16
C GLN A 62 5.91 -1.55 9.23
N ILE A 63 5.99 -2.15 10.41
CA ILE A 63 5.09 -1.84 11.53
C ILE A 63 5.21 -0.36 11.90
N VAL A 64 6.45 0.10 12.04
CA VAL A 64 6.76 1.48 12.41
C VAL A 64 6.31 2.47 11.34
N GLY A 65 6.55 2.18 10.06
CA GLY A 65 6.10 3.03 8.95
C GLY A 65 4.58 3.13 8.88
N GLN A 66 3.87 2.02 9.07
CA GLN A 66 2.41 1.99 9.15
C GLN A 66 1.89 2.80 10.35
N ALA A 67 2.50 2.66 11.53
CA ALA A 67 2.14 3.47 12.69
C ALA A 67 2.33 4.97 12.44
N LEU A 68 3.41 5.35 11.75
CA LEU A 68 3.68 6.74 11.38
C LEU A 68 2.63 7.30 10.40
N VAL A 69 2.23 6.52 9.40
CA VAL A 69 1.17 6.92 8.45
C VAL A 69 -0.17 7.12 9.17
N ALA A 70 -0.51 6.21 10.09
CA ALA A 70 -1.71 6.36 10.91
C ALA A 70 -1.68 7.65 11.75
N ALA A 71 -0.54 7.93 12.41
CA ALA A 71 -0.37 9.15 13.18
C ALA A 71 -0.47 10.42 12.33
N ALA A 72 0.11 10.40 11.12
CA ALA A 72 0.03 11.52 10.17
C ALA A 72 -1.41 11.80 9.70
N HIS A 73 -2.30 10.81 9.71
CA HIS A 73 -3.72 10.99 9.40
C HIS A 73 -4.53 11.63 10.54
N ALA A 74 -4.01 11.62 11.78
CA ALA A 74 -4.67 12.17 12.95
C ALA A 74 -4.33 13.66 13.20
N VAL A 75 -3.37 14.22 12.46
CA VAL A 75 -2.90 15.62 12.63
C VAL A 75 -3.23 16.48 11.41
N SER A 76 -3.09 17.81 11.55
CA SER A 76 -3.25 18.75 10.43
C SER A 76 -2.16 18.51 9.37
N ARG A 77 -2.46 18.89 8.12
CA ARG A 77 -1.51 18.77 6.99
C ARG A 77 -0.26 19.64 7.14
N ASP A 78 -0.31 20.65 8.01
CA ASP A 78 0.80 21.55 8.29
C ASP A 78 1.77 21.00 9.36
N GLU A 79 1.36 19.95 10.08
CA GLU A 79 2.18 19.31 11.10
C GLU A 79 3.08 18.23 10.47
N GLN A 80 4.38 18.34 10.69
CA GLN A 80 5.37 17.38 10.20
C GLN A 80 6.03 16.64 11.35
N VAL A 81 6.22 15.34 11.18
CA VAL A 81 6.88 14.51 12.19
C VAL A 81 8.37 14.84 12.24
N HIS A 82 8.84 15.28 13.40
CA HIS A 82 10.23 15.62 13.67
C HIS A 82 11.02 14.47 14.32
N SER A 83 10.35 13.61 15.09
CA SER A 83 10.94 12.44 15.74
C SER A 83 9.87 11.41 16.08
N LEU A 84 10.32 10.18 16.34
CA LEU A 84 9.47 9.02 16.62
C LEU A 84 10.21 8.11 17.61
N HIS A 85 9.52 7.68 18.65
CA HIS A 85 10.00 6.66 19.58
C HIS A 85 9.03 5.48 19.58
N CYS A 86 9.55 4.29 19.27
CA CYS A 86 8.78 3.06 19.24
C CYS A 86 9.46 1.98 20.07
N TYR A 87 8.66 1.21 20.79
CA TYR A 87 9.11 0.06 21.55
C TYR A 87 8.39 -1.19 21.05
N PHE A 88 9.15 -2.25 20.77
CA PHE A 88 8.58 -3.56 20.45
C PHE A 88 8.41 -4.36 21.74
N VAL A 89 7.16 -4.61 22.12
CA VAL A 89 6.83 -5.34 23.35
C VAL A 89 6.75 -6.85 23.15
N ARG A 90 6.66 -7.33 21.91
CA ARG A 90 6.50 -8.76 21.58
C ARG A 90 7.02 -9.10 20.18
N ALA A 91 7.47 -10.34 20.02
CA ALA A 91 7.84 -10.97 18.74
C ALA A 91 6.93 -12.14 18.39
#